data_AF-A0A4Z1HKG6-F1
#
_entry.id   AF-A0A4Z1HKG6-F1
#
_cell.length_a   1.000
_cell.length_b   1.000
_cell.length_c   1.000
_cell.angle_alpha   90.00
_cell.angle_beta   90.00
_cell.angle_gamma   90.00
#
_symmetry.space_group_name_H-M   'P 1'
#
loop_
_entity.id
_entity.type
_entity.pdbx_description
1 polymer ?
#
loop_
_entity_poly.entity_id
_entity_poly.type
_entity_poly.pdbx_seq_one_letter_code
_entity_poly.pdbx_strand_id
1 'polypeptide(L)'
;MTRLILSTSNIMVGGPSIIRKPGADRSNLELTNSLRSNFLAAQQDYSPSPSYANGVNGYDESDEENRSPSRPPVSVWITRQDNDFYIPTIDWSLSWLAEEPKNYEITVKLFYMANTDVKSRSKFTKDALNLVMKELGVDSIDLLIVSFPGMSFDGDCEWEADKKNSEQGNEAEELGTWPILEELYEQGIVKKLGLAEFGTVKLAKFLGNVRVRPQVDQINVKDCCRVPQPLLMIAKQENI
;
A
#
# COMPACT_ATOMS: atom_id res chain seq x y z
N MET A 1 -21.36 -0.95 -7.21
CA MET A 1 -20.17 -1.80 -7.45
C MET A 1 -19.69 -2.27 -6.10
N THR A 2 -19.55 -3.58 -5.92
CA THR A 2 -19.05 -4.16 -4.67
C THR A 2 -17.54 -4.02 -4.60
N ARG A 3 -16.99 -3.64 -3.45
CA ARG A 3 -15.53 -3.52 -3.23
C ARG A 3 -15.06 -4.47 -2.15
N LEU A 4 -13.82 -4.92 -2.28
CA LEU A 4 -13.11 -5.68 -1.25
C LEU A 4 -11.98 -4.80 -0.73
N ILE A 5 -11.96 -4.54 0.57
CA ILE A 5 -10.94 -3.78 1.27
C ILE A 5 -10.10 -4.80 2.04
N LEU A 6 -8.89 -5.02 1.55
CA LEU A 6 -7.99 -6.03 2.09
C LEU A 6 -6.91 -5.36 2.93
N SER A 7 -6.71 -5.84 4.15
CA SER A 7 -5.62 -5.39 5.02
C SER A 7 -4.58 -6.48 5.19
N THR A 8 -3.30 -6.12 5.15
CA THR A 8 -2.19 -6.98 5.56
C THR A 8 -1.85 -6.85 7.06
N SER A 9 -2.56 -5.97 7.78
CA SER A 9 -2.19 -5.52 9.13
C SER A 9 -0.77 -4.93 9.19
N ASN A 10 -0.29 -4.61 10.39
CA ASN A 10 1.06 -4.14 10.62
C ASN A 10 2.06 -5.31 10.52
N ILE A 11 2.89 -5.31 9.47
CA ILE A 11 3.83 -6.38 9.15
C ILE A 11 5.06 -6.37 10.10
N MET A 12 5.17 -5.41 11.02
CA MET A 12 6.30 -5.30 11.96
C MET A 12 6.35 -6.41 13.03
N VAL A 13 5.30 -7.23 13.17
CA VAL A 13 5.33 -8.41 14.04
C VAL A 13 5.77 -9.62 13.21
N GLY A 14 7.04 -10.02 13.41
CA GLY A 14 7.74 -11.03 12.63
C GLY A 14 6.93 -12.29 12.31
N GLY A 15 6.45 -12.38 11.07
CA GLY A 15 6.03 -13.64 10.47
C GLY A 15 7.25 -14.55 10.22
N PRO A 16 7.05 -15.87 10.10
CA PRO A 16 8.16 -16.80 9.89
C PRO A 16 8.93 -16.42 8.63
N SER A 17 10.25 -16.34 8.76
CA SER A 17 11.18 -16.07 7.66
C SER A 17 10.82 -16.93 6.44
N ILE A 18 10.32 -16.30 5.38
CA ILE A 18 9.99 -17.00 4.14
C ILE A 18 11.30 -17.57 3.57
N ILE A 19 11.40 -18.89 3.50
CA ILE A 19 12.52 -19.59 2.86
C ILE A 19 12.45 -19.29 1.36
N ARG A 20 13.47 -18.56 0.90
CA ARG A 20 13.57 -17.94 -0.42
C ARG A 20 13.96 -18.99 -1.48
N LYS A 21 13.09 -19.24 -2.47
CA LYS A 21 13.49 -19.95 -3.69
C LYS A 21 13.89 -18.92 -4.78
N PRO A 22 15.02 -19.10 -5.49
CA PRO A 22 15.40 -18.20 -6.57
C PRO A 22 14.35 -18.23 -7.70
N GLY A 23 13.89 -17.06 -8.15
CA GLY A 23 13.14 -16.92 -9.42
C GLY A 23 11.63 -16.64 -9.35
N ALA A 24 11.04 -16.43 -8.16
CA ALA A 24 9.65 -15.96 -8.06
C ALA A 24 9.58 -14.43 -7.94
N ASP A 25 8.58 -13.81 -8.59
CA ASP A 25 8.29 -12.37 -8.50
C ASP A 25 8.17 -11.93 -7.04
N ARG A 26 9.18 -11.17 -6.59
CA ARG A 26 9.47 -10.94 -5.17
C ARG A 26 8.36 -10.19 -4.43
N SER A 27 7.64 -9.27 -5.07
CA SER A 27 6.62 -8.42 -4.42
C SER A 27 5.25 -9.09 -4.30
N ASN A 28 4.82 -9.81 -5.34
CA ASN A 28 3.52 -10.49 -5.35
C ASN A 28 3.46 -11.61 -4.30
N LEU A 29 4.57 -12.31 -4.10
CA LEU A 29 4.66 -13.37 -3.10
C LEU A 29 4.54 -12.82 -1.67
N GLU A 30 5.22 -11.71 -1.36
CA GLU A 30 5.16 -11.09 -0.04
C GLU A 30 3.75 -10.57 0.26
N LEU A 31 3.14 -9.82 -0.66
CA LEU A 31 1.77 -9.33 -0.48
C LEU A 31 0.76 -10.47 -0.25
N THR A 32 0.82 -11.52 -1.08
CA THR A 32 -0.11 -12.65 -0.95
C THR A 32 0.13 -13.45 0.33
N ASN A 33 1.38 -13.59 0.78
CA ASN A 33 1.70 -14.23 2.03
C ASN A 33 1.25 -13.40 3.24
N SER A 34 1.48 -12.09 3.25
CA SER A 34 1.01 -11.19 4.31
C SER A 34 -0.51 -11.21 4.43
N LEU A 35 -1.24 -11.16 3.30
CA LEU A 35 -2.70 -11.29 3.29
C LEU A 35 -3.15 -12.64 3.85
N ARG A 36 -2.52 -13.75 3.40
CA ARG A 36 -2.86 -15.09 3.89
C ARG A 36 -2.63 -15.21 5.40
N SER A 37 -1.48 -14.76 5.89
CA SER A 37 -1.14 -14.78 7.32
C SER A 37 -2.11 -13.95 8.12
N ASN A 38 -2.46 -12.74 7.66
CA ASN A 38 -3.42 -11.89 8.35
C ASN A 38 -4.83 -12.51 8.41
N PHE A 39 -5.27 -13.16 7.33
CA PHE A 39 -6.58 -13.83 7.32
C PHE A 39 -6.62 -15.05 8.23
N LEU A 40 -5.50 -15.78 8.35
CA LEU A 40 -5.38 -16.91 9.28
C LEU A 40 -5.37 -16.44 10.72
N ALA A 41 -4.62 -15.39 11.05
CA ALA A 41 -4.60 -14.79 12.39
C ALA A 41 -6.00 -14.34 12.81
N ALA A 42 -6.69 -13.57 11.95
CA ALA A 42 -8.06 -13.15 12.22
C ALA A 42 -9.00 -14.35 12.44
N GLN A 43 -8.93 -15.39 11.60
CA GLN A 43 -9.76 -16.59 11.81
C GLN A 43 -9.46 -17.29 13.13
N GLN A 44 -8.23 -17.27 13.61
CA GLN A 44 -7.88 -17.83 14.92
C GLN A 44 -8.44 -16.98 16.06
N ASP A 45 -8.32 -15.66 15.98
CA ASP A 45 -8.82 -14.72 17.00
C ASP A 45 -10.35 -14.79 17.15
N TYR A 46 -11.07 -15.02 16.05
CA TYR A 46 -12.53 -15.17 16.04
C TYR A 46 -13.00 -16.63 16.17
N SER A 47 -12.10 -17.59 16.36
CA SER A 47 -12.48 -18.98 16.64
C SER A 47 -12.99 -19.11 18.08
N PRO A 48 -14.09 -19.83 18.33
CA PRO A 48 -14.56 -20.06 19.69
C PRO A 48 -13.50 -20.80 20.50
N SER A 49 -13.25 -20.35 21.75
CA SER A 49 -12.34 -21.07 22.66
C SER A 49 -12.81 -22.51 22.83
N PRO A 50 -11.89 -23.50 22.93
CA PRO A 50 -12.28 -24.85 23.31
C PRO A 50 -12.95 -24.74 24.68
N SER A 51 -14.25 -25.00 24.73
CA SER A 51 -15.01 -25.03 25.97
C SER A 51 -14.33 -26.00 26.92
N TYR A 52 -13.83 -25.50 28.06
CA TYR A 52 -13.56 -26.33 29.24
C TYR A 52 -14.91 -26.90 29.69
N ALA A 53 -15.27 -28.06 29.17
CA ALA A 53 -16.41 -28.81 29.64
C ALA A 53 -16.08 -29.32 31.05
N ASN A 54 -16.69 -28.71 32.06
CA ASN A 54 -16.77 -29.28 33.39
C ASN A 54 -17.84 -30.39 33.42
N GLY A 55 -17.41 -31.63 33.72
CA GLY A 55 -18.23 -32.80 34.09
C GLY A 55 -18.78 -33.60 32.91
N VAL A 56 -18.72 -34.93 32.82
CA VAL A 56 -18.69 -36.00 33.84
C VAL A 56 -18.12 -37.28 33.19
N ASN A 57 -17.40 -38.09 33.98
CA ASN A 57 -16.83 -39.42 33.71
C ASN A 57 -17.42 -40.25 32.55
N GLY A 58 -16.54 -40.65 31.63
CA GLY A 58 -16.71 -41.77 30.73
C GLY A 58 -15.36 -42.10 30.11
N TYR A 59 -14.76 -43.23 30.51
CA TYR A 59 -13.57 -43.79 29.89
C TYR A 59 -13.83 -44.06 28.41
N ASP A 60 -13.03 -43.47 27.52
CA ASP A 60 -12.72 -44.07 26.22
C ASP A 60 -11.35 -43.55 25.75
N GLU A 61 -10.35 -44.43 25.74
CA GLU A 61 -9.07 -44.23 25.08
C GLU A 61 -9.24 -44.51 23.59
N SER A 62 -9.50 -43.48 22.78
CA SER A 62 -9.14 -43.47 21.35
C SER A 62 -9.36 -42.09 20.73
N ASP A 63 -8.40 -41.68 19.90
CA ASP A 63 -8.43 -40.58 18.93
C ASP A 63 -8.18 -39.13 19.42
N GLU A 64 -6.95 -38.88 19.89
CA GLU A 64 -6.39 -37.51 20.04
C GLU A 64 -5.72 -36.96 18.76
N GLU A 65 -5.85 -37.59 17.59
CA GLU A 65 -5.25 -37.13 16.34
C GLU A 65 -6.30 -36.88 15.23
N ASN A 66 -7.03 -35.75 15.27
CA ASN A 66 -7.60 -35.01 14.11
C ASN A 66 -8.83 -34.15 14.45
N ARG A 67 -8.73 -33.19 15.38
CA ARG A 67 -9.65 -32.05 15.33
C ARG A 67 -8.97 -30.92 14.57
N SER A 68 -9.14 -30.91 13.24
CA SER A 68 -8.89 -29.69 12.47
C SER A 68 -9.71 -28.56 13.12
N PRO A 69 -9.10 -27.41 13.50
CA PRO A 69 -9.86 -26.32 14.09
C PRO A 69 -10.97 -25.92 13.11
N SER A 70 -12.22 -26.04 13.55
CA SER A 70 -13.38 -25.67 12.73
C SER A 70 -13.25 -24.19 12.38
N ARG A 71 -13.10 -23.89 11.09
CA ARG A 71 -12.94 -22.52 10.61
C ARG A 71 -14.15 -21.69 11.02
N PRO A 72 -13.98 -20.49 11.61
CA PRO A 72 -15.11 -19.69 12.05
C PRO A 72 -15.98 -19.26 10.86
N PRO A 73 -17.29 -19.03 11.07
CA PRO A 73 -18.16 -18.48 10.04
C PRO A 73 -17.60 -17.18 9.45
N VAL A 74 -17.71 -16.98 8.14
CA VAL A 74 -17.13 -15.79 7.47
C VAL A 74 -17.67 -14.48 8.04
N SER A 75 -18.93 -14.47 8.48
CA SER A 75 -19.60 -13.29 9.05
C SER A 75 -19.00 -12.79 10.36
N VAL A 76 -18.17 -13.57 11.06
CA VAL A 76 -17.58 -13.13 12.34
C VAL A 76 -16.25 -12.38 12.17
N TRP A 77 -15.55 -12.59 11.06
CA TRP A 77 -14.23 -11.98 10.81
C TRP A 77 -14.14 -11.16 9.52
N ILE A 78 -15.26 -11.03 8.79
CA ILE A 78 -15.45 -10.11 7.66
C ILE A 78 -16.63 -9.20 7.98
N THR A 79 -16.40 -7.89 7.86
CA THR A 79 -17.46 -6.88 8.05
C THR A 79 -17.93 -6.36 6.70
N ARG A 80 -19.25 -6.28 6.52
CA ARG A 80 -19.86 -5.60 5.38
C ARG A 80 -20.42 -4.25 5.82
N GLN A 81 -19.98 -3.18 5.17
CA GLN A 81 -20.56 -1.85 5.30
C GLN A 81 -21.04 -1.41 3.92
N ASP A 82 -22.35 -1.25 3.75
CA ASP A 82 -22.96 -0.95 2.45
C ASP A 82 -22.54 -1.94 1.33
N ASN A 83 -21.71 -1.48 0.40
CA ASN A 83 -21.16 -2.25 -0.73
C ASN A 83 -19.72 -2.70 -0.53
N ASP A 84 -19.13 -2.42 0.63
CA ASP A 84 -17.73 -2.69 0.94
C ASP A 84 -17.61 -3.87 1.91
N PHE A 85 -16.70 -4.78 1.58
CA PHE A 85 -16.31 -5.89 2.46
C PHE A 85 -14.91 -5.64 3.00
N TYR A 86 -14.79 -5.53 4.32
CA TYR A 86 -13.53 -5.39 5.05
C TYR A 86 -13.02 -6.77 5.43
N ILE A 87 -11.83 -7.11 4.95
CA ILE A 87 -11.23 -8.45 5.08
C ILE A 87 -9.78 -8.30 5.58
N PRO A 88 -9.49 -8.67 6.84
CA PRO A 88 -10.43 -8.97 7.92
C PRO A 88 -11.26 -7.75 8.36
N THR A 89 -12.22 -7.97 9.25
CA THR A 89 -12.88 -6.90 10.01
C THR A 89 -11.85 -5.96 10.62
N ILE A 90 -12.04 -4.65 10.44
CA ILE A 90 -11.19 -3.60 11.01
C ILE A 90 -11.95 -2.95 12.17
N ASP A 91 -11.37 -3.02 13.38
CA ASP A 91 -11.81 -2.21 14.50
C ASP A 91 -11.05 -0.89 14.51
N TRP A 92 -11.70 0.14 13.97
CA TRP A 92 -11.13 1.49 13.86
C TRP A 92 -10.79 2.13 15.20
N SER A 93 -11.36 1.65 16.31
CA SER A 93 -11.04 2.20 17.64
C SER A 93 -9.69 1.72 18.17
N LEU A 94 -9.16 0.64 17.60
CA LEU A 94 -7.91 0.00 18.01
C LEU A 94 -6.79 0.15 16.97
N SER A 95 -7.07 0.75 15.82
CA SER A 95 -6.13 0.83 14.68
C SER A 95 -5.23 2.06 14.68
N TRP A 96 -5.50 3.04 15.55
CA TRP A 96 -4.83 4.34 15.52
C TRP A 96 -3.35 4.26 15.86
N LEU A 97 -2.64 5.35 15.54
CA LEU A 97 -1.25 5.54 15.94
C LEU A 97 -1.08 5.41 17.46
N ALA A 98 0.04 4.82 17.88
CA ALA A 98 0.34 4.59 19.29
C ALA A 98 0.68 5.89 20.04
N GLU A 99 1.24 6.88 19.34
CA GLU A 99 1.56 8.21 19.87
C GLU A 99 0.74 9.31 19.17
N GLU A 100 0.92 10.55 19.61
CA GLU A 100 0.29 11.70 18.95
C GLU A 100 0.76 11.84 17.49
N PRO A 101 -0.12 12.20 16.54
CA PRO A 101 0.22 12.28 15.11
C PRO A 101 1.45 13.15 14.79
N LYS A 102 1.70 14.19 15.59
CA LYS A 102 2.84 15.11 15.42
C LYS A 102 4.22 14.44 15.62
N ASN A 103 4.25 13.26 16.25
CA ASN A 103 5.47 12.48 16.47
C ASN A 103 5.80 11.57 15.28
N TYR A 104 4.93 11.50 14.27
CA TYR A 104 5.12 10.70 13.07
C TYR A 104 5.34 11.59 11.84
N GLU A 105 6.11 11.07 10.88
CA GLU A 105 6.09 11.55 9.50
C GLU A 105 5.43 10.46 8.64
N ILE A 106 4.21 10.73 8.19
CA ILE A 106 3.36 9.74 7.51
C ILE A 106 3.54 9.87 6.00
N THR A 107 4.17 8.86 5.40
CA THR A 107 4.29 8.73 3.95
C THR A 107 3.34 7.65 3.43
N VAL A 108 2.48 8.00 2.48
CA VAL A 108 1.58 7.07 1.78
C VAL A 108 2.05 6.94 0.34
N LYS A 109 2.18 5.69 -0.14
CA LYS A 109 2.43 5.40 -1.56
C LYS A 109 1.19 4.80 -2.22
N LEU A 110 0.64 5.51 -3.19
CA LEU A 110 -0.55 5.10 -3.94
C LEU A 110 -0.15 4.57 -5.31
N PHE A 111 -0.66 3.39 -5.68
CA PHE A 111 -0.41 2.76 -6.98
C PHE A 111 -1.68 2.84 -7.85
N TYR A 112 -1.58 3.52 -8.99
CA TYR A 112 -2.66 3.56 -9.97
C TYR A 112 -2.62 2.32 -10.87
N MET A 113 -3.80 1.76 -11.14
CA MET A 113 -3.93 0.58 -11.99
C MET A 113 -4.04 0.95 -13.48
N ALA A 114 -3.44 0.13 -14.36
CA ALA A 114 -3.36 0.38 -15.80
C ALA A 114 -4.72 0.55 -16.50
N ASN A 115 -5.75 -0.15 -16.02
CA ASN A 115 -7.08 -0.16 -16.65
C ASN A 115 -8.07 0.80 -15.96
N THR A 116 -7.56 1.81 -15.26
CA THR A 116 -8.39 2.81 -14.57
C THR A 116 -8.37 4.14 -15.31
N ASP A 117 -9.55 4.60 -15.72
CA ASP A 117 -9.71 5.92 -16.33
C ASP A 117 -9.37 7.05 -15.36
N VAL A 118 -8.83 8.15 -15.89
CA VAL A 118 -8.39 9.32 -15.10
C VAL A 118 -9.51 9.90 -14.24
N LYS A 119 -10.77 9.86 -14.70
CA LYS A 119 -11.90 10.42 -13.93
C LYS A 119 -12.17 9.59 -12.67
N SER A 120 -12.09 8.27 -12.79
CA SER A 120 -12.21 7.35 -11.65
C SER A 120 -11.05 7.43 -10.67
N ARG A 121 -9.85 7.83 -11.12
CA ARG A 121 -8.69 8.03 -10.22
C ARG A 121 -9.01 9.02 -9.10
N SER A 122 -9.77 10.08 -9.37
CA SER A 122 -10.16 11.05 -8.33
C SER A 122 -10.88 10.39 -7.17
N LYS A 123 -11.88 9.55 -7.49
CA LYS A 123 -12.63 8.81 -6.49
C LYS A 123 -11.73 7.82 -5.75
N PHE A 124 -10.92 7.05 -6.47
CA PHE A 124 -10.07 6.02 -5.84
C PHE A 124 -8.99 6.61 -4.95
N THR A 125 -8.41 7.75 -5.33
CA THR A 125 -7.43 8.47 -4.50
C THR A 125 -8.06 8.96 -3.21
N LYS A 126 -9.22 9.63 -3.29
CA LYS A 126 -9.95 10.12 -2.11
C LYS A 126 -10.37 8.95 -1.21
N ASP A 127 -10.88 7.87 -1.79
CA ASP A 127 -11.28 6.67 -1.04
C ASP A 127 -10.08 6.00 -0.34
N ALA A 128 -8.95 5.84 -1.03
CA ALA A 128 -7.75 5.22 -0.46
C ALA A 128 -7.16 6.06 0.68
N LEU A 129 -7.06 7.38 0.50
CA LEU A 129 -6.56 8.28 1.55
C LEU A 129 -7.50 8.29 2.76
N ASN A 130 -8.82 8.32 2.54
CA ASN A 130 -9.78 8.26 3.63
C ASN A 130 -9.64 6.97 4.44
N LEU A 131 -9.39 5.83 3.79
CA LEU A 131 -9.14 4.57 4.49
C LEU A 131 -7.86 4.63 5.33
N VAL A 132 -6.77 5.17 4.79
CA VAL A 132 -5.50 5.32 5.53
C VAL A 132 -5.64 6.28 6.70
N MET A 133 -6.27 7.44 6.49
CA MET A 133 -6.51 8.44 7.54
C MET A 133 -7.39 7.90 8.66
N LYS A 134 -8.43 7.12 8.31
CA LYS A 134 -9.30 6.45 9.28
C LYS A 134 -8.56 5.37 10.06
N GLU A 135 -7.73 4.59 9.39
CA GLU A 135 -6.89 3.56 10.03
C GLU A 135 -5.97 4.20 11.06
N LEU A 136 -5.23 5.25 10.66
CA LEU A 136 -4.21 5.89 11.50
C LEU A 136 -4.79 6.88 12.52
N GLY A 137 -6.06 7.29 12.37
CA GLY A 137 -6.69 8.30 13.23
C GLY A 137 -6.12 9.71 13.03
N VAL A 138 -5.83 10.08 11.78
CA VAL A 138 -5.22 11.39 11.42
C VAL A 138 -6.07 12.15 10.41
N ASP A 139 -6.00 13.48 10.44
CA ASP A 139 -6.73 14.36 9.51
C ASP A 139 -5.91 14.73 8.26
N SER A 140 -4.60 14.45 8.27
CA SER A 140 -3.70 14.74 7.14
C SER A 140 -2.51 13.78 7.12
N ILE A 141 -1.85 13.68 5.97
CA ILE A 141 -0.60 12.93 5.79
C ILE A 141 0.53 13.87 5.33
N ASP A 142 1.78 13.52 5.66
CA ASP A 142 2.93 14.39 5.39
C ASP A 142 3.40 14.29 3.93
N LEU A 143 3.38 13.10 3.34
CA LEU A 143 3.82 12.88 1.97
C LEU A 143 2.94 11.84 1.25
N LEU A 144 2.41 12.21 0.09
CA LEU A 144 1.76 11.27 -0.84
C LEU A 144 2.64 11.04 -2.06
N ILE A 145 3.14 9.82 -2.22
CA ILE A 145 3.88 9.38 -3.39
C ILE A 145 2.92 8.64 -4.33
N VAL A 146 2.83 9.04 -5.59
CA VAL A 146 2.03 8.32 -6.58
C VAL A 146 2.88 7.53 -7.57
N SER A 147 2.48 6.29 -7.82
CA SER A 147 3.07 5.39 -8.81
C SER A 147 2.06 5.17 -9.93
N PHE A 148 2.45 5.56 -11.15
CA PHE A 148 1.63 5.39 -12.34
C PHE A 148 1.87 4.02 -13.00
N PRO A 149 0.87 3.47 -13.71
CA PRO A 149 1.02 2.19 -14.38
C PRO A 149 2.06 2.28 -15.50
N GLY A 150 2.80 1.19 -15.69
CA GLY A 150 3.81 1.08 -16.77
C GLY A 150 5.08 1.88 -16.51
N MET A 151 5.30 2.35 -15.27
CA MET A 151 6.51 3.04 -14.83
C MET A 151 7.46 2.10 -14.10
N SER A 152 8.73 2.12 -14.47
CA SER A 152 9.81 1.45 -13.77
C SER A 152 11.14 2.19 -13.95
N PHE A 153 11.97 2.15 -12.92
CA PHE A 153 13.35 2.62 -13.01
C PHE A 153 14.31 1.42 -13.09
N ASP A 154 14.24 0.65 -14.19
CA ASP A 154 15.01 -0.58 -14.37
C ASP A 154 15.93 -0.54 -15.61
N GLY A 155 17.19 -0.95 -15.40
CA GLY A 155 18.22 -0.97 -16.42
C GLY A 155 19.45 -1.78 -15.98
N ASP A 156 20.35 -2.08 -16.92
CA ASP A 156 21.60 -2.76 -16.55
C ASP A 156 22.48 -1.81 -15.74
N CYS A 157 22.39 -0.51 -16.03
CA CYS A 157 22.84 0.59 -15.18
C CYS A 157 21.79 1.71 -15.07
N GLU A 158 22.06 2.68 -14.20
CA GLU A 158 21.16 3.79 -13.89
C GLU A 158 20.87 4.69 -15.10
N TRP A 159 21.87 4.90 -15.95
CA TRP A 159 21.72 5.70 -17.17
C TRP A 159 20.76 5.04 -18.16
N GLU A 160 20.83 3.72 -18.29
CA GLU A 160 19.90 2.98 -19.15
C GLU A 160 18.49 2.97 -18.59
N ALA A 161 18.33 2.87 -17.26
CA ALA A 161 17.04 2.96 -16.60
C ALA A 161 16.38 4.34 -16.88
N ASP A 162 17.14 5.42 -16.71
CA ASP A 162 16.69 6.79 -16.99
C ASP A 162 16.24 6.97 -18.44
N LYS A 163 17.03 6.42 -19.38
CA LYS A 163 16.71 6.47 -20.81
C LYS A 163 15.44 5.69 -21.14
N LYS A 164 15.31 4.45 -20.66
CA LYS A 164 14.12 3.60 -20.89
C LYS A 164 12.86 4.25 -20.30
N ASN A 165 12.98 4.83 -19.13
CA ASN A 165 11.86 5.48 -18.44
C ASN A 165 11.24 6.63 -19.26
N SER A 166 12.02 7.32 -20.09
CA SER A 166 11.51 8.41 -20.93
C SER A 166 10.41 7.99 -21.93
N GLU A 167 10.32 6.70 -22.25
CA GLU A 167 9.34 6.10 -23.17
C GLU A 167 8.21 5.35 -22.42
N GLN A 168 8.23 5.36 -21.09
CA GLN A 168 7.30 4.63 -20.24
C GLN A 168 6.10 5.48 -19.79
N GLY A 169 5.07 4.77 -19.31
CA GLY A 169 3.84 5.36 -18.80
C GLY A 169 2.96 6.00 -19.88
N ASN A 170 2.11 6.92 -19.45
CA ASN A 170 1.21 7.68 -20.32
C ASN A 170 1.14 9.12 -19.82
N GLU A 171 1.89 10.00 -20.49
CA GLU A 171 2.04 11.41 -20.11
C GLU A 171 0.69 12.14 -19.98
N ALA A 172 -0.25 11.88 -20.90
CA ALA A 172 -1.56 12.51 -20.88
C ALA A 172 -2.40 12.08 -19.66
N GLU A 173 -2.32 10.80 -19.27
CA GLU A 173 -3.02 10.31 -18.09
C GLU A 173 -2.36 10.75 -16.78
N GLU A 174 -1.03 10.80 -16.73
CA GLU A 174 -0.26 11.29 -15.58
C GLU A 174 -0.60 12.76 -15.31
N LEU A 175 -0.50 13.61 -16.33
CA LEU A 175 -0.86 15.03 -16.25
C LEU A 175 -2.35 15.23 -15.99
N GLY A 176 -3.22 14.39 -16.55
CA GLY A 176 -4.65 14.44 -16.26
C GLY A 176 -5.00 14.03 -14.82
N THR A 177 -4.15 13.22 -14.17
CA THR A 177 -4.35 12.77 -12.79
C THR A 177 -3.82 13.79 -11.78
N TRP A 178 -2.72 14.47 -12.09
CA TRP A 178 -2.04 15.35 -11.14
C TRP A 178 -2.92 16.45 -10.52
N PRO A 179 -3.83 17.13 -11.24
CA PRO A 179 -4.73 18.13 -10.66
C PRO A 179 -5.57 17.64 -9.48
N ILE A 180 -5.90 16.34 -9.44
CA ILE A 180 -6.61 15.72 -8.31
C ILE A 180 -5.73 15.77 -7.05
N LEU A 181 -4.43 15.53 -7.22
CA LEU A 181 -3.46 15.53 -6.13
C LEU A 181 -3.14 16.95 -5.67
N GLU A 182 -3.10 17.90 -6.60
CA GLU A 182 -2.99 19.32 -6.28
C GLU A 182 -4.17 19.79 -5.41
N GLU A 183 -5.40 19.35 -5.72
CA GLU A 183 -6.59 19.68 -4.92
C GLU A 183 -6.44 19.21 -3.47
N LEU A 184 -5.92 18.00 -3.27
CA LEU A 184 -5.69 17.42 -1.94
C LEU A 184 -4.59 18.16 -1.16
N TYR A 185 -3.56 18.62 -1.87
CA TYR A 185 -2.52 19.48 -1.30
C TYR A 185 -3.09 20.84 -0.87
N GLU A 186 -3.89 21.48 -1.73
CA GLU A 186 -4.49 22.78 -1.44
C GLU A 186 -5.51 22.73 -0.30
N GLN A 187 -6.18 21.58 -0.11
CA GLN A 187 -7.07 21.32 1.02
C GLN A 187 -6.31 21.03 2.33
N GLY A 188 -4.99 20.84 2.28
CA GLY A 188 -4.17 20.49 3.45
C GLY A 188 -4.30 19.03 3.91
N ILE A 189 -4.99 18.19 3.14
CA ILE A 189 -5.10 16.74 3.41
C ILE A 189 -3.73 16.08 3.22
N VAL A 190 -2.95 16.58 2.28
CA VAL A 190 -1.60 16.10 1.97
C VAL A 190 -0.62 17.27 2.03
N LYS A 191 0.43 17.17 2.86
CA LYS A 191 1.38 18.29 3.05
C LYS A 191 2.46 18.36 1.98
N LYS A 192 2.81 17.24 1.34
CA LYS A 192 3.79 17.14 0.25
C LYS A 192 3.35 16.12 -0.79
N LEU A 193 3.61 16.41 -2.05
CA LEU A 193 3.36 15.49 -3.16
C LEU A 193 4.67 14.88 -3.65
N GLY A 194 4.63 13.63 -4.09
CA GLY A 194 5.76 12.93 -4.64
C GLY A 194 5.39 12.04 -5.83
N LEU A 195 6.39 11.77 -6.66
CA LEU A 195 6.32 10.84 -7.78
C LEU A 195 7.11 9.58 -7.46
N ALA A 196 6.86 8.52 -8.23
CA ALA A 196 7.67 7.32 -8.18
C ALA A 196 8.15 6.94 -9.58
N GLU A 197 9.41 6.56 -9.66
CA GLU A 197 10.07 6.04 -10.85
C GLU A 197 10.13 7.04 -12.01
N PHE A 198 10.23 8.36 -11.79
CA PHE A 198 10.39 9.32 -12.90
C PHE A 198 11.87 9.47 -13.29
N GLY A 199 12.16 9.36 -14.58
CA GLY A 199 13.46 9.66 -15.16
C GLY A 199 13.58 11.13 -15.53
N THR A 200 14.81 11.57 -15.79
CA THR A 200 15.21 12.96 -16.02
C THR A 200 14.33 13.66 -17.05
N VAL A 201 14.17 13.05 -18.24
CA VAL A 201 13.42 13.64 -19.35
C VAL A 201 11.94 13.76 -19.01
N LYS A 202 11.38 12.74 -18.36
CA LYS A 202 9.95 12.68 -18.02
C LYS A 202 9.62 13.64 -16.89
N LEU A 203 10.47 13.68 -15.85
CA LEU A 203 10.37 14.65 -14.76
C LEU A 203 10.41 16.08 -15.29
N ALA A 204 11.37 16.41 -16.17
CA ALA A 204 11.47 17.75 -16.75
C ALA A 204 10.20 18.18 -17.49
N LYS A 205 9.63 17.28 -18.32
CA LYS A 205 8.36 17.55 -19.01
C LYS A 205 7.20 17.71 -18.03
N PHE A 206 7.13 16.83 -17.03
CA PHE A 206 6.08 16.86 -16.02
C PHE A 206 6.07 18.19 -15.26
N LEU A 207 7.24 18.63 -14.78
CA LEU A 207 7.42 19.91 -14.08
C LEU A 207 7.07 21.14 -14.92
N GLY A 208 7.16 21.04 -16.25
CA GLY A 208 6.75 22.11 -17.16
C GLY A 208 5.23 22.27 -17.29
N ASN A 209 4.44 21.30 -16.82
CA ASN A 209 2.99 21.22 -17.05
C ASN A 209 2.15 21.20 -15.77
N VAL A 210 2.77 21.13 -14.58
CA VAL A 210 2.07 21.08 -13.29
C VAL A 210 2.21 22.37 -12.50
N ARG A 211 1.21 22.67 -11.66
CA ARG A 211 1.16 23.87 -10.82
C ARG A 211 1.78 23.63 -9.45
N VAL A 212 1.37 22.56 -8.78
CA VAL A 212 2.02 22.11 -7.52
C VAL A 212 3.12 21.14 -7.91
N ARG A 213 4.37 21.51 -7.65
CA ARG A 213 5.51 20.66 -7.97
C ARG A 213 5.61 19.50 -6.98
N PRO A 214 5.96 18.28 -7.43
CA PRO A 214 6.38 17.22 -6.52
C PRO A 214 7.62 17.69 -5.75
N GLN A 215 7.76 17.20 -4.52
CA GLN A 215 8.89 17.49 -3.62
C GLN A 215 9.72 16.24 -3.33
N VAL A 216 9.33 15.09 -3.89
CA VAL A 216 10.04 13.82 -3.81
C VAL A 216 9.83 13.08 -5.13
N ASP A 217 10.87 12.42 -5.64
CA ASP A 217 10.76 11.39 -6.66
C ASP A 217 11.44 10.10 -6.16
N GLN A 218 10.61 9.10 -5.86
CA GLN A 218 11.07 7.83 -5.30
C GLN A 218 11.39 6.85 -6.43
N ILE A 219 12.67 6.63 -6.68
CA ILE A 219 13.16 5.71 -7.71
C ILE A 219 13.69 4.40 -7.11
N ASN A 220 13.56 3.31 -7.86
CA ASN A 220 14.19 2.04 -7.52
C ASN A 220 15.60 1.97 -8.12
N VAL A 221 16.62 1.95 -7.27
CA VAL A 221 18.02 1.82 -7.70
C VAL A 221 18.69 0.61 -7.06
N LYS A 222 19.54 -0.10 -7.82
CA LYS A 222 20.30 -1.25 -7.34
C LYS A 222 21.29 -0.86 -6.23
N ASP A 223 21.85 0.35 -6.34
CA ASP A 223 22.75 0.96 -5.38
C ASP A 223 22.27 2.39 -5.11
N CYS A 224 21.88 2.70 -3.87
CA CYS A 224 21.36 4.02 -3.49
C CYS A 224 22.39 5.15 -3.67
N CYS A 225 23.68 4.82 -3.80
CA CYS A 225 24.73 5.80 -4.07
C CYS A 225 24.87 6.12 -5.58
N ARG A 226 24.15 5.40 -6.44
CA ARG A 226 24.19 5.55 -7.88
C ARG A 226 22.81 6.00 -8.36
N VAL A 227 22.62 7.31 -8.39
CA VAL A 227 21.52 7.97 -9.08
C VAL A 227 22.10 8.61 -10.35
N PRO A 228 21.42 8.58 -11.51
CA PRO A 228 21.93 9.26 -12.69
C PRO A 228 22.20 10.73 -12.37
N GLN A 229 23.39 11.22 -12.73
CA GLN A 229 23.76 12.61 -12.48
C GLN A 229 22.77 13.63 -13.07
N PRO A 230 22.21 13.44 -14.28
CA PRO A 230 21.18 14.35 -14.80
C PRO A 230 19.94 14.43 -13.92
N LEU A 231 19.46 13.28 -13.41
CA LEU A 231 18.31 13.20 -12.54
C LEU A 231 18.57 13.92 -11.21
N LEU A 232 19.75 13.71 -10.63
CA LEU A 232 20.15 14.41 -9.41
C LEU A 232 20.26 15.93 -9.60
N MET A 233 20.74 16.38 -10.76
CA MET A 233 20.87 17.80 -11.06
C MET A 233 19.52 18.49 -11.16
N ILE A 234 18.56 17.91 -11.89
CA ILE A 234 17.21 18.49 -12.00
C ILE A 234 16.48 18.45 -10.65
N ALA A 235 16.59 17.35 -9.90
CA ALA A 235 15.96 17.23 -8.59
C ALA A 235 16.45 18.34 -7.63
N LYS A 236 17.77 18.53 -7.54
CA LYS A 236 18.35 19.62 -6.73
C LYS A 236 17.94 21.01 -7.19
N GLN A 237 17.90 21.25 -8.50
CA GLN A 237 17.49 22.55 -9.05
C GLN A 237 16.04 22.87 -8.70
N GLU A 238 15.20 21.85 -8.66
CA GLU A 238 13.74 21.96 -8.50
C GLU A 238 13.29 21.72 -7.04
N ASN A 239 14.23 21.49 -6.12
CA ASN A 239 14.00 21.15 -4.71
C ASN A 239 13.13 19.89 -4.51
N ILE A 240 13.49 18.82 -5.24
CA ILE A 240 12.89 17.47 -5.21
C ILE A 240 13.87 16.49 -4.57
#